data_AF-A0A6F9C064-F1
#
_entry.id   AF-A0A6F9C064-F1
#
_cell.length_a   1.000
_cell.length_b   1.000
_cell.length_c   1.000
_cell.angle_alpha   90.00
_cell.angle_beta   90.00
_cell.angle_gamma   90.00
#
_symmetry.space_group_name_H-M   'P 1'
#
loop_
_entity.id
_entity.type
_entity.pdbx_description
1 polymer ?
#
loop_
_entity_poly.entity_id
_entity_poly.type
_entity_poly.pdbx_seq_one_letter_code
_entity_poly.pdbx_strand_id
1 'polypeptide(L)'
;MSLSAKDKAIVKAFFGKVAGRAEDVGNEALSRTLVVYPQTKTYFSHWKDLSLGSAPVRKHGGTVMGGVLDAIEKIDDLSAGLLTLSELHAFLLRVDPANFKIFNHNLLVTLAMIFPDDFTPEVHVATDKFLAQLSLALSEKYHFERETIQSIFGKMDYDDVGPAALSRCLVVYPWTQRYFGNFGNLYNAAAIQGNPMVAAHGKTVLHGLDRAVKNMDDIKATYAELSVLHSEKLHVDPDNFRLLADCLTIVVAARMGADFTADVQGAFQKFLAVVVSSLGRQYH
;
A
#
# COMPACT_ATOMS: atom_id res chain seq x y z
N MET A 1 -6.65 -20.32 -1.91
CA MET A 1 -7.24 -21.44 -2.66
C MET A 1 -6.82 -21.29 -4.11
N SER A 2 -6.18 -22.29 -4.72
CA SER A 2 -5.80 -22.26 -6.13
C SER A 2 -6.95 -22.70 -7.05
N LEU A 3 -6.93 -22.27 -8.32
CA LEU A 3 -7.89 -22.70 -9.33
C LEU A 3 -7.54 -24.09 -9.87
N SER A 4 -8.47 -25.04 -9.76
CA SER A 4 -8.34 -26.33 -10.44
C SER A 4 -8.57 -26.19 -11.94
N ALA A 5 -8.17 -27.18 -12.73
CA ALA A 5 -8.48 -27.23 -14.17
C ALA A 5 -9.99 -27.16 -14.44
N LYS A 6 -10.81 -27.78 -13.56
CA LYS A 6 -12.27 -27.70 -13.62
C LYS A 6 -12.77 -26.28 -13.36
N ASP A 7 -12.26 -25.61 -12.31
CA ASP A 7 -12.64 -24.22 -12.02
C ASP A 7 -12.31 -23.31 -13.22
N LYS A 8 -11.11 -23.44 -13.80
CA LYS A 8 -10.68 -22.67 -14.98
C LYS A 8 -11.60 -22.88 -16.19
N ALA A 9 -11.95 -24.13 -16.49
CA ALA A 9 -12.84 -24.46 -17.60
C ALA A 9 -14.25 -23.87 -17.39
N ILE A 10 -14.79 -23.96 -16.17
CA ILE A 10 -16.09 -23.38 -15.81
C ILE A 10 -16.06 -21.86 -15.99
N VAL A 11 -15.03 -21.19 -15.47
CA VAL A 11 -14.88 -19.73 -15.57
C VAL A 11 -14.78 -19.29 -17.03
N LYS A 12 -13.92 -19.94 -17.84
CA LYS A 12 -13.81 -19.63 -19.28
C LYS A 12 -15.14 -19.81 -20.01
N ALA A 13 -15.83 -20.92 -19.76
CA ALA A 13 -17.12 -21.19 -20.41
C ALA A 13 -18.20 -20.18 -20.01
N PHE A 14 -18.31 -19.84 -18.72
CA PHE A 14 -19.29 -18.88 -18.22
C PHE A 14 -18.98 -17.47 -18.73
N PHE A 15 -17.75 -16.99 -18.60
CA PHE A 15 -17.40 -15.64 -19.04
C PHE A 15 -17.38 -15.47 -20.56
N GLY A 16 -17.28 -16.55 -21.34
CA GLY A 16 -17.57 -16.53 -22.77
C GLY A 16 -19.01 -16.04 -23.07
N LYS A 17 -19.98 -16.35 -22.21
CA LYS A 17 -21.35 -15.81 -22.29
C LYS A 17 -21.44 -14.37 -21.78
N VAL A 18 -20.68 -14.05 -20.72
CA VAL A 18 -20.63 -12.71 -20.11
C VAL A 18 -20.04 -11.65 -21.05
N ALA A 19 -19.09 -12.03 -21.91
CA ALA A 19 -18.33 -11.10 -22.76
C ALA A 19 -19.21 -10.16 -23.60
N GLY A 20 -20.31 -10.67 -24.18
CA GLY A 20 -21.26 -9.87 -24.96
C GLY A 20 -22.05 -8.83 -24.15
N ARG A 21 -22.00 -8.90 -22.81
CA ARG A 21 -22.69 -8.00 -21.88
C ARG A 21 -21.73 -7.37 -20.86
N ALA A 22 -20.44 -7.35 -21.15
CA ALA A 22 -19.41 -6.88 -20.23
C ALA A 22 -19.66 -5.45 -19.74
N GLU A 23 -20.11 -4.54 -20.61
CA GLU A 23 -20.40 -3.16 -20.22
C GLU A 23 -21.61 -3.07 -19.26
N ASP A 24 -22.69 -3.80 -19.54
CA ASP A 24 -23.87 -3.84 -18.68
C ASP A 24 -23.53 -4.41 -17.30
N VAL A 25 -22.82 -5.55 -17.27
CA VAL A 25 -22.38 -6.22 -16.05
C VAL A 25 -21.47 -5.30 -15.25
N GLY A 26 -20.50 -4.66 -15.90
CA GLY A 26 -19.57 -3.75 -15.26
C GLY A 26 -20.27 -2.51 -14.69
N ASN A 27 -21.18 -1.90 -15.46
CA ASN A 27 -21.97 -0.76 -15.02
C ASN A 27 -22.82 -1.11 -13.80
N GLU A 28 -23.50 -2.25 -13.81
CA GLU A 28 -24.36 -2.70 -12.71
C GLU A 28 -23.54 -3.06 -11.46
N ALA A 29 -22.43 -3.79 -11.61
CA ALA A 29 -21.55 -4.15 -10.49
C ALA A 29 -20.91 -2.92 -9.83
N LEU A 30 -20.44 -1.94 -10.61
CA LEU A 30 -19.87 -0.71 -10.07
C LEU A 30 -20.95 0.18 -9.45
N SER A 31 -22.12 0.29 -10.07
CA SER A 31 -23.29 0.99 -9.53
C SER A 31 -23.67 0.45 -8.14
N ARG A 32 -23.75 -0.88 -7.99
CA ARG A 32 -24.00 -1.55 -6.70
C ARG A 32 -22.90 -1.26 -5.69
N THR A 33 -21.64 -1.34 -6.10
CA THR A 33 -20.49 -1.05 -5.24
C THR A 33 -20.58 0.35 -4.63
N LEU A 34 -20.88 1.37 -5.43
CA LEU A 34 -20.97 2.75 -4.96
C LEU A 34 -22.20 3.00 -4.07
N VAL A 35 -23.30 2.27 -4.24
CA VAL A 35 -24.52 2.43 -3.42
C VAL A 35 -24.44 1.66 -2.12
N VAL A 36 -24.12 0.37 -2.19
CA VAL A 36 -24.13 -0.53 -1.03
C VAL A 36 -22.93 -0.28 -0.12
N TYR A 37 -21.81 0.17 -0.68
CA TYR A 37 -20.56 0.42 0.05
C TYR A 37 -20.07 1.85 -0.22
N PRO A 38 -20.74 2.88 0.36
CA PRO A 38 -20.47 4.28 0.03
C PRO A 38 -19.05 4.74 0.34
N GLN A 39 -18.31 4.06 1.22
CA GLN A 39 -16.90 4.33 1.48
C GLN A 39 -16.02 4.18 0.23
N THR A 40 -16.43 3.35 -0.73
CA THR A 40 -15.70 3.14 -2.00
C THR A 40 -15.71 4.38 -2.89
N LYS A 41 -16.65 5.32 -2.69
CA LYS A 41 -16.72 6.59 -3.44
C LYS A 41 -15.48 7.46 -3.27
N THR A 42 -14.73 7.28 -2.18
CA THR A 42 -13.50 8.03 -1.90
C THR A 42 -12.46 7.90 -3.02
N TYR A 43 -12.36 6.73 -3.65
CA TYR A 43 -11.47 6.47 -4.80
C TYR A 43 -11.90 7.18 -6.10
N PHE A 44 -13.14 7.64 -6.17
CA PHE A 44 -13.75 8.23 -7.36
C PHE A 44 -14.13 9.71 -7.15
N SER A 45 -13.54 10.38 -6.16
CA SER A 45 -13.81 11.79 -5.83
C SER A 45 -13.53 12.78 -6.98
N HIS A 46 -12.74 12.37 -7.97
CA HIS A 46 -12.45 13.13 -9.18
C HIS A 46 -13.57 13.06 -10.24
N TRP A 47 -14.56 12.17 -10.09
CA TRP A 47 -15.72 12.12 -10.98
C TRP A 47 -16.78 13.12 -10.55
N LYS A 48 -17.23 13.93 -11.51
CA LYS A 48 -18.29 14.92 -11.28
C LYS A 48 -19.66 14.29 -11.02
N ASP A 49 -19.88 13.05 -11.46
CA ASP A 49 -21.16 12.36 -11.35
C ASP A 49 -20.97 10.87 -11.00
N LEU A 50 -21.35 10.52 -9.77
CA LEU A 50 -21.32 9.16 -9.21
C LEU A 50 -22.73 8.55 -9.15
N SER A 51 -23.72 9.15 -9.82
CA SER A 51 -25.07 8.61 -9.88
C SER A 51 -25.12 7.28 -10.63
N LEU A 52 -26.15 6.48 -10.34
CA LEU A 52 -26.31 5.15 -10.90
C LEU A 52 -26.43 5.20 -12.42
N GLY A 53 -25.60 4.42 -13.10
CA GLY A 53 -25.61 4.38 -14.57
C GLY A 53 -25.07 5.63 -15.26
N SER A 54 -24.45 6.56 -14.52
CA SER A 54 -23.82 7.74 -15.11
C SER A 54 -22.76 7.35 -16.15
N ALA A 55 -22.48 8.25 -17.10
CA ALA A 55 -21.47 8.01 -18.12
C ALA A 55 -20.09 7.56 -17.58
N PRO A 56 -19.50 8.19 -16.54
CA PRO A 56 -18.23 7.72 -15.99
C PRO A 56 -18.34 6.35 -15.31
N VAL A 57 -19.43 6.07 -14.59
CA VAL A 57 -19.68 4.76 -13.95
C VAL A 57 -19.78 3.66 -14.99
N ARG A 58 -20.56 3.87 -16.05
CA ARG A 58 -20.72 2.92 -17.15
C ARG A 58 -19.39 2.64 -17.85
N LYS A 59 -18.68 3.70 -18.23
CA LYS A 59 -17.38 3.59 -18.92
C LYS A 59 -16.34 2.84 -18.09
N HIS A 60 -16.23 3.18 -16.81
CA HIS A 60 -15.25 2.54 -15.94
C HIS A 60 -15.67 1.11 -15.60
N GLY A 61 -16.96 0.83 -15.37
CA GLY A 61 -17.47 -0.52 -15.21
C GLY A 61 -17.10 -1.42 -16.39
N GLY A 62 -17.26 -0.94 -17.62
CA GLY A 62 -16.80 -1.63 -18.83
C GLY A 62 -15.28 -1.85 -18.85
N THR A 63 -14.50 -0.85 -18.41
CA THR A 63 -13.03 -0.97 -18.30
C THR A 63 -12.64 -2.07 -17.30
N VAL A 64 -13.29 -2.14 -16.14
CA VAL A 64 -13.05 -3.17 -15.13
C VAL A 64 -13.39 -4.55 -15.69
N MET A 65 -14.53 -4.71 -16.35
CA MET A 65 -14.89 -5.99 -16.97
C MET A 65 -13.94 -6.38 -18.11
N GLY A 66 -13.41 -5.42 -18.87
CA GLY A 66 -12.32 -5.67 -19.82
C GLY A 66 -11.09 -6.27 -19.13
N GLY A 67 -10.69 -5.73 -17.98
CA GLY A 67 -9.61 -6.29 -17.15
C GLY A 67 -9.92 -7.67 -16.59
N VAL A 68 -11.17 -7.93 -16.18
CA VAL A 68 -11.61 -9.26 -15.73
C VAL A 68 -11.52 -10.29 -16.86
N LEU A 69 -11.94 -9.93 -18.08
CA LEU A 69 -11.85 -10.81 -19.25
C LEU A 69 -10.40 -11.09 -19.65
N ASP A 70 -9.54 -10.07 -19.65
CA ASP A 70 -8.10 -10.24 -19.88
C ASP A 70 -7.45 -11.17 -18.84
N ALA A 71 -7.85 -11.06 -17.56
CA ALA A 71 -7.39 -11.97 -16.51
C ALA A 71 -7.80 -13.43 -16.77
N ILE A 72 -8.95 -13.68 -17.41
CA ILE A 72 -9.39 -15.04 -17.75
C ILE A 72 -8.55 -15.66 -18.86
N GLU A 73 -8.08 -14.85 -19.82
CA GLU A 73 -7.10 -15.32 -20.82
C GLU A 73 -5.77 -15.69 -20.18
N LYS A 74 -5.42 -15.02 -19.07
CA LYS A 74 -4.19 -15.23 -18.29
C LYS A 74 -4.39 -16.12 -17.06
N ILE A 75 -5.50 -16.86 -16.97
CA ILE A 75 -5.92 -17.59 -15.76
C ILE A 75 -4.94 -18.68 -15.30
N ASP A 76 -4.00 -19.08 -16.15
CA ASP A 76 -2.95 -20.04 -15.80
C ASP A 76 -1.81 -19.42 -15.00
N ASP A 77 -1.54 -18.12 -15.19
CA ASP A 77 -0.56 -17.33 -14.45
C ASP A 77 -1.03 -15.87 -14.32
N LEU A 78 -1.93 -15.65 -13.36
CA LEU A 78 -2.50 -14.33 -13.10
C LEU A 78 -1.47 -13.34 -12.58
N SER A 79 -0.52 -13.80 -11.78
CA SER A 79 0.55 -12.97 -11.20
C SER A 79 1.42 -12.35 -12.28
N ALA A 80 1.98 -13.17 -13.17
CA ALA A 80 2.77 -12.66 -14.28
C ALA A 80 1.90 -11.87 -15.28
N GLY A 81 0.71 -12.38 -15.60
CA GLY A 81 -0.17 -11.79 -16.61
C GLY A 81 -0.72 -10.41 -16.24
N LEU A 82 -0.86 -10.11 -14.95
CA LEU A 82 -1.45 -8.87 -14.43
C LEU A 82 -0.45 -7.95 -13.73
N LEU A 83 0.86 -8.20 -13.86
CA LEU A 83 1.92 -7.45 -13.18
C LEU A 83 1.74 -5.92 -13.32
N THR A 84 1.60 -5.41 -14.54
CA THR A 84 1.41 -3.97 -14.79
C THR A 84 0.14 -3.42 -14.14
N LEU A 85 -0.94 -4.22 -14.09
CA LEU A 85 -2.19 -3.81 -13.46
C LEU A 85 -2.08 -3.82 -11.94
N SER A 86 -1.33 -4.78 -11.37
CA SER A 86 -0.98 -4.78 -9.95
C SER A 86 -0.15 -3.55 -9.57
N GLU A 87 0.87 -3.19 -10.37
CA GLU A 87 1.68 -1.99 -10.15
C GLU A 87 0.85 -0.71 -10.24
N LEU A 88 -0.09 -0.63 -11.19
CA LEU A 88 -1.01 0.50 -11.30
C LEU A 88 -1.84 0.65 -10.02
N HIS A 89 -2.43 -0.44 -9.54
CA HIS A 89 -3.23 -0.41 -8.32
C HIS A 89 -2.36 -0.07 -7.11
N ALA A 90 -1.21 -0.73 -6.95
CA ALA A 90 -0.31 -0.56 -5.81
C ALA A 90 0.32 0.83 -5.72
N PHE A 91 0.82 1.35 -6.84
CA PHE A 91 1.73 2.49 -6.79
C PHE A 91 1.05 3.81 -7.13
N LEU A 92 0.07 3.79 -8.03
CA LEU A 92 -0.63 4.99 -8.48
C LEU A 92 -2.00 5.14 -7.81
N LEU A 93 -2.87 4.14 -7.95
CA LEU A 93 -4.26 4.26 -7.48
C LEU A 93 -4.39 4.08 -5.96
N ARG A 94 -3.52 3.24 -5.38
CA ARG A 94 -3.43 2.90 -3.95
C ARG A 94 -4.79 2.49 -3.38
N VAL A 95 -5.53 1.68 -4.13
CA VAL A 95 -6.79 1.11 -3.67
C VAL A 95 -6.49 0.13 -2.53
N ASP A 96 -7.16 0.26 -1.40
CA ASP A 96 -6.97 -0.72 -0.31
C ASP A 96 -7.47 -2.09 -0.80
N PRO A 97 -6.64 -3.16 -0.72
CA PRO A 97 -7.01 -4.51 -1.15
C PRO A 97 -8.33 -5.05 -0.61
N ALA A 98 -8.80 -4.57 0.55
CA ALA A 98 -10.10 -4.93 1.11
C ALA A 98 -11.27 -4.56 0.18
N ASN A 99 -11.13 -3.50 -0.63
CA ASN A 99 -12.17 -3.06 -1.56
C ASN A 99 -12.33 -3.99 -2.78
N PHE A 100 -11.31 -4.79 -3.12
CA PHE A 100 -11.48 -5.79 -4.19
C PHE A 100 -12.55 -6.83 -3.81
N LYS A 101 -12.59 -7.26 -2.55
CA LYS A 101 -13.63 -8.18 -2.06
C LYS A 101 -15.04 -7.58 -2.15
N ILE A 102 -15.15 -6.27 -1.87
CA ILE A 102 -16.41 -5.54 -2.02
C ILE A 102 -16.88 -5.57 -3.47
N PHE A 103 -16.01 -5.22 -4.41
CA PHE A 103 -16.36 -5.25 -5.83
C PHE A 103 -16.70 -6.66 -6.29
N ASN A 104 -15.89 -7.66 -5.92
CA ASN A 104 -16.12 -9.07 -6.27
C ASN A 104 -17.50 -9.55 -5.83
N HIS A 105 -17.91 -9.25 -4.61
CA HIS A 105 -19.24 -9.62 -4.12
C HIS A 105 -20.35 -8.98 -4.97
N ASN A 106 -20.24 -7.68 -5.26
CA ASN A 106 -21.21 -7.00 -6.11
C ASN A 106 -21.22 -7.55 -7.55
N LEU A 107 -20.07 -7.96 -8.07
CA LEU A 107 -19.97 -8.63 -9.36
C LEU A 107 -20.66 -10.00 -9.35
N LEU A 108 -20.47 -10.82 -8.31
CA LEU A 108 -21.19 -12.11 -8.17
C LEU A 108 -22.71 -11.91 -8.14
N VAL A 109 -23.20 -10.91 -7.39
CA VAL A 109 -24.62 -10.54 -7.36
C VAL A 109 -25.12 -10.13 -8.74
N THR A 110 -24.38 -9.28 -9.45
CA THR A 110 -24.71 -8.86 -10.81
C THR A 110 -24.75 -10.04 -11.79
N LEU A 111 -23.77 -10.94 -11.72
CA LEU A 111 -23.70 -12.13 -12.58
C LEU A 111 -24.91 -13.06 -12.34
N ALA A 112 -25.28 -13.29 -11.07
CA ALA A 112 -26.46 -14.06 -10.71
C ALA A 112 -27.77 -13.43 -11.22
N MET A 113 -27.87 -12.10 -11.19
CA MET A 113 -29.05 -11.38 -11.67
C MET A 113 -29.17 -11.38 -13.20
N ILE A 114 -28.05 -11.25 -13.90
CA ILE A 114 -28.02 -11.10 -15.36
C ILE A 114 -28.05 -12.46 -16.06
N PHE A 115 -27.53 -13.51 -15.43
CA PHE A 115 -27.43 -14.86 -15.98
C PHE A 115 -28.02 -15.91 -15.02
N PRO A 116 -29.29 -15.78 -14.59
CA PRO A 116 -29.85 -16.61 -13.53
C PRO A 116 -29.85 -18.11 -13.84
N ASP A 117 -30.06 -18.48 -15.11
CA ASP A 117 -30.09 -19.89 -15.54
C ASP A 117 -28.68 -20.49 -15.70
N ASP A 118 -27.67 -19.65 -15.96
CA ASP A 118 -26.29 -20.09 -16.15
C ASP A 118 -25.48 -20.05 -14.84
N PHE A 119 -25.85 -19.19 -13.88
CA PHE A 119 -25.13 -18.97 -12.63
C PHE A 119 -25.46 -20.02 -11.56
N THR A 120 -25.20 -21.28 -11.92
CA THR A 120 -25.33 -22.46 -11.05
C THR A 120 -24.40 -22.37 -9.82
N PRO A 121 -24.64 -23.16 -8.76
CA PRO A 121 -23.73 -23.24 -7.61
C PRO A 121 -22.28 -23.57 -8.00
N GLU A 122 -22.08 -24.42 -9.00
CA GLU A 122 -20.75 -24.77 -9.53
C GLU A 122 -20.07 -23.58 -10.23
N VAL A 123 -20.83 -22.81 -11.01
CA VAL A 123 -20.33 -21.56 -11.63
C VAL A 123 -20.01 -20.52 -10.57
N HIS A 124 -20.88 -20.38 -9.56
CA HIS A 124 -20.68 -19.45 -8.46
C HIS A 124 -19.37 -19.76 -7.73
N VAL A 125 -19.15 -20.99 -7.26
CA VAL A 125 -17.93 -21.32 -6.51
C VAL A 125 -16.67 -21.17 -7.36
N ALA A 126 -16.71 -21.53 -8.65
CA ALA A 126 -15.57 -21.35 -9.55
C ALA A 126 -15.27 -19.86 -9.79
N THR A 127 -16.30 -19.04 -9.97
CA THR A 127 -16.17 -17.59 -10.17
C THR A 127 -15.65 -16.90 -8.91
N ASP A 128 -16.17 -17.24 -7.73
CA ASP A 128 -15.71 -16.68 -6.46
C ASP A 128 -14.23 -16.99 -6.21
N LYS A 129 -13.80 -18.25 -6.43
CA LYS A 129 -12.37 -18.62 -6.40
C LYS A 129 -11.54 -17.81 -7.39
N PHE A 130 -12.02 -17.63 -8.62
CA PHE A 130 -11.30 -16.87 -9.64
C PHE A 130 -11.14 -15.41 -9.24
N LEU A 131 -12.23 -14.77 -8.79
CA LEU A 131 -12.19 -13.38 -8.33
C LEU A 131 -11.27 -13.22 -7.10
N ALA A 132 -11.22 -14.20 -6.21
CA ALA A 132 -10.27 -14.21 -5.10
C ALA A 132 -8.81 -14.30 -5.58
N GLN A 133 -8.50 -15.11 -6.60
CA GLN A 133 -7.16 -15.18 -7.18
C GLN A 133 -6.80 -13.93 -7.99
N LEU A 134 -7.77 -13.34 -8.70
CA LEU A 134 -7.60 -12.04 -9.37
C LEU A 134 -7.26 -10.95 -8.35
N SER A 135 -8.00 -10.86 -7.25
CA SER A 135 -7.69 -9.88 -6.19
C SER A 135 -6.31 -10.11 -5.56
N LEU A 136 -5.89 -11.36 -5.39
CA LEU A 136 -4.56 -11.69 -4.90
C LEU A 136 -3.48 -11.20 -5.86
N ALA A 137 -3.61 -11.47 -7.16
CA ALA A 137 -2.68 -11.01 -8.19
C ALA A 137 -2.61 -9.48 -8.26
N LEU A 138 -3.75 -8.78 -8.18
CA LEU A 138 -3.76 -7.32 -8.13
C LEU A 138 -3.09 -6.75 -6.86
N SER A 139 -3.13 -7.50 -5.76
CA SER A 139 -2.57 -7.09 -4.47
C SER A 139 -1.11 -7.51 -4.27
N GLU A 140 -0.51 -8.25 -5.21
CA GLU A 140 0.81 -8.86 -5.04
C GLU A 140 1.91 -7.85 -4.69
N LYS A 141 1.92 -6.70 -5.38
CA LYS A 141 2.88 -5.63 -5.08
C LYS A 141 2.69 -4.99 -3.70
N TYR A 142 1.48 -4.99 -3.14
CA TYR A 142 1.26 -4.54 -1.76
C TYR A 142 1.85 -5.52 -0.74
N HIS A 143 1.72 -6.83 -1.00
CA HIS A 143 2.28 -7.86 -0.13
C HIS A 143 3.81 -7.83 -0.14
N PHE A 144 4.41 -7.71 -1.33
CA PHE A 144 5.86 -7.54 -1.49
C PHE A 144 6.39 -6.38 -0.63
N GLU A 145 5.74 -5.22 -0.67
CA GLU A 145 6.17 -4.06 0.11
C GLU A 145 6.13 -4.35 1.62
N ARG A 146 5.01 -4.90 2.12
CA ARG A 146 4.86 -5.20 3.56
C ARG A 146 5.87 -6.21 4.05
N GLU A 147 6.05 -7.31 3.33
CA GLU A 147 7.02 -8.36 3.67
C GLU A 147 8.45 -7.82 3.61
N THR A 148 8.76 -6.97 2.64
CA THR A 148 10.07 -6.31 2.53
C THR A 148 10.32 -5.44 3.76
N ILE A 149 9.38 -4.59 4.16
CA ILE A 149 9.52 -3.76 5.37
C ILE A 149 9.70 -4.64 6.61
N GLN A 150 8.88 -5.67 6.79
CA GLN A 150 9.01 -6.59 7.93
C GLN A 150 10.36 -7.28 7.95
N SER A 151 10.86 -7.74 6.79
CA SER A 151 12.19 -8.37 6.68
C SER A 151 13.33 -7.40 7.01
N ILE A 152 13.25 -6.15 6.53
CA ILE A 152 14.27 -5.13 6.84
C ILE A 152 14.33 -4.91 8.35
N PHE A 153 13.19 -4.58 8.98
CA PHE A 153 13.16 -4.29 10.43
C PHE A 153 13.45 -5.53 11.29
N GLY A 154 13.05 -6.73 10.86
CA GLY A 154 13.35 -7.98 11.57
C GLY A 154 14.81 -8.41 11.55
N LYS A 155 15.62 -7.87 10.62
CA LYS A 155 17.06 -8.16 10.50
C LYS A 155 17.95 -6.97 10.87
N MET A 156 17.37 -5.79 11.09
CA MET A 156 18.09 -4.56 11.37
C MET A 156 18.74 -4.63 12.75
N ASP A 157 20.01 -4.25 12.84
CA ASP A 157 20.69 -4.02 14.11
C ASP A 157 20.40 -2.59 14.59
N TYR A 158 19.63 -2.46 15.68
CA TYR A 158 19.17 -1.15 16.16
C TYR A 158 20.28 -0.40 16.87
N ASP A 159 21.25 -1.13 17.45
CA ASP A 159 22.43 -0.54 18.11
C ASP A 159 23.41 0.06 17.10
N ASP A 160 23.34 -0.32 15.82
CA ASP A 160 24.13 0.26 14.75
C ASP A 160 23.31 1.26 13.90
N VAL A 161 22.19 0.82 13.32
CA VAL A 161 21.47 1.59 12.29
C VAL A 161 20.86 2.88 12.83
N GLY A 162 20.26 2.83 14.02
CA GLY A 162 19.62 3.99 14.64
C GLY A 162 20.62 5.12 14.93
N PRO A 163 21.69 4.84 15.69
CA PRO A 163 22.78 5.78 15.92
C PRO A 163 23.38 6.30 14.61
N ALA A 164 23.71 5.42 13.66
CA ALA A 164 24.30 5.82 12.39
C ALA A 164 23.40 6.77 11.57
N ALA A 165 22.08 6.52 11.56
CA ALA A 165 21.13 7.38 10.85
C ALA A 165 21.02 8.77 11.48
N LEU A 166 20.90 8.84 12.81
CA LEU A 166 20.83 10.13 13.51
C LEU A 166 22.15 10.90 13.43
N SER A 167 23.29 10.23 13.64
CA SER A 167 24.61 10.86 13.47
C SER A 167 24.79 11.41 12.05
N ARG A 168 24.37 10.66 11.01
CA ARG A 168 24.41 11.13 9.62
C ARG A 168 23.56 12.39 9.45
N CYS A 169 22.34 12.42 9.98
CA CYS A 169 21.46 13.59 9.89
C CYS A 169 22.10 14.83 10.55
N LEU A 170 22.65 14.68 11.75
CA LEU A 170 23.28 15.79 12.49
C LEU A 170 24.57 16.30 11.83
N VAL A 171 25.30 15.46 11.09
CA VAL A 171 26.51 15.85 10.36
C VAL A 171 26.18 16.48 9.00
N VAL A 172 25.30 15.86 8.22
CA VAL A 172 24.96 16.31 6.86
C VAL A 172 24.06 17.54 6.88
N TYR A 173 23.21 17.66 7.91
CA TYR A 173 22.27 18.76 8.09
C TYR A 173 22.47 19.44 9.44
N PRO A 174 23.56 20.22 9.65
CA PRO A 174 23.94 20.73 10.96
C PRO A 174 22.87 21.59 11.65
N TRP A 175 21.96 22.23 10.90
CA TRP A 175 20.85 22.99 11.49
C TRP A 175 19.90 22.12 12.32
N THR A 176 19.86 20.80 12.08
CA THR A 176 19.05 19.86 12.87
C THR A 176 19.56 19.72 14.30
N GLN A 177 20.83 20.03 14.57
CA GLN A 177 21.43 19.97 15.90
C GLN A 177 20.73 20.89 16.91
N ARG A 178 20.05 21.96 16.44
CA ARG A 178 19.29 22.89 17.30
C ARG A 178 18.22 22.21 18.15
N TYR A 179 17.69 21.07 17.70
CA TYR A 179 16.68 20.30 18.43
C TYR A 179 17.25 19.44 19.56
N PHE A 180 18.59 19.31 19.62
CA PHE A 180 19.28 18.38 20.51
C PHE A 180 20.25 19.10 21.47
N GLY A 181 19.93 20.33 21.89
CA GLY A 181 20.79 21.13 22.77
C GLY A 181 21.19 20.45 24.09
N ASN A 182 20.37 19.52 24.58
CA ASN A 182 20.65 18.74 25.80
C ASN A 182 21.53 17.50 25.57
N PHE A 183 21.98 17.23 24.33
CA PHE A 183 22.82 16.06 24.04
C PHE A 183 24.31 16.33 24.29
N GLY A 184 24.68 17.54 24.75
CA GLY A 184 26.06 17.90 25.03
C GLY A 184 26.83 18.23 23.74
N ASN A 185 28.06 17.70 23.61
CA ASN A 185 28.95 18.07 22.51
C ASN A 185 28.51 17.45 21.17
N LEU A 186 28.12 18.30 20.21
CA LEU A 186 27.80 17.95 18.83
C LEU A 186 28.67 18.72 17.81
N TYR A 187 29.81 19.28 18.24
CA TYR A 187 30.59 20.25 17.45
C TYR A 187 31.15 19.68 16.13
N ASN A 188 31.50 18.39 16.09
CA ASN A 188 32.07 17.75 14.90
C ASN A 188 31.61 16.30 14.77
N ALA A 189 31.93 15.68 13.63
CA ALA A 189 31.49 14.32 13.32
C ALA A 189 31.94 13.27 14.36
N ALA A 190 33.18 13.34 14.85
CA ALA A 190 33.67 12.41 15.85
C ALA A 190 32.93 12.56 17.19
N ALA A 191 32.66 13.81 17.61
CA ALA A 191 31.87 14.10 18.81
C ALA A 191 30.44 13.56 18.67
N ILE A 192 29.80 13.76 17.51
CA ILE A 192 28.44 13.27 17.24
C ILE A 192 28.38 11.74 17.22
N GLN A 193 29.33 11.07 16.56
CA GLN A 193 29.36 9.60 16.45
C GLN A 193 29.67 8.92 17.79
N GLY A 194 30.51 9.53 18.62
CA GLY A 194 30.82 9.02 19.96
C GLY A 194 29.82 9.41 21.04
N ASN A 195 28.74 10.12 20.69
CA ASN A 195 27.81 10.67 21.68
C ASN A 195 26.78 9.62 22.16
N PRO A 196 26.76 9.25 23.45
CA PRO A 196 25.84 8.23 23.96
C PRO A 196 24.37 8.65 23.89
N MET A 197 24.05 9.94 23.94
CA MET A 197 22.68 10.45 23.81
C MET A 197 22.19 10.37 22.37
N VAL A 198 23.06 10.63 21.39
CA VAL A 198 22.77 10.42 19.96
C VAL A 198 22.49 8.93 19.72
N ALA A 199 23.34 8.05 20.26
CA ALA A 199 23.13 6.62 20.12
C ALA A 199 21.80 6.15 20.76
N ALA A 200 21.53 6.58 21.99
CA ALA A 200 20.29 6.25 22.69
C ALA A 200 19.05 6.74 21.92
N HIS A 201 19.07 7.98 21.43
CA HIS A 201 17.92 8.53 20.72
C HIS A 201 17.74 7.93 19.33
N GLY A 202 18.83 7.61 18.61
CA GLY A 202 18.76 6.87 17.35
C GLY A 202 18.00 5.56 17.49
N LYS A 203 18.22 4.83 18.60
CA LYS A 203 17.42 3.64 18.94
C LYS A 203 15.96 3.95 19.25
N THR A 204 15.71 5.02 20.00
CA THR A 204 14.33 5.48 20.26
C THR A 204 13.57 5.76 18.96
N VAL A 205 14.22 6.35 17.96
CA VAL A 205 13.61 6.59 16.64
C VAL A 205 13.23 5.26 15.96
N LEU A 206 14.13 4.27 15.92
CA LEU A 206 13.82 2.97 15.32
C LEU A 206 12.70 2.22 16.05
N HIS A 207 12.68 2.25 17.38
CA HIS A 207 11.55 1.73 18.16
C HIS A 207 10.25 2.51 17.94
N GLY A 208 10.35 3.80 17.64
CA GLY A 208 9.23 4.58 17.11
C GLY A 208 8.70 3.95 15.82
N LEU A 209 9.58 3.66 14.86
CA LEU A 209 9.25 3.03 13.58
C LEU A 209 8.67 1.62 13.71
N ASP A 210 9.05 0.84 14.73
CA ASP A 210 8.43 -0.47 15.02
C ASP A 210 6.91 -0.37 15.16
N ARG A 211 6.40 0.74 15.72
CA ARG A 211 4.96 0.96 15.85
C ARG A 211 4.30 1.10 14.49
N ALA A 212 4.91 1.80 13.52
CA ALA A 212 4.40 1.85 12.15
C ALA A 212 4.48 0.49 11.46
N VAL A 213 5.58 -0.26 11.62
CA VAL A 213 5.71 -1.61 11.04
C VAL A 213 4.62 -2.55 11.55
N LYS A 214 4.26 -2.46 12.83
CA LYS A 214 3.19 -3.27 13.44
C LYS A 214 1.78 -2.80 13.05
N ASN A 215 1.62 -1.57 12.57
CA ASN A 215 0.32 -0.96 12.28
C ASN A 215 0.30 -0.34 10.86
N MET A 216 0.83 -1.03 9.85
CA MET A 216 0.95 -0.47 8.49
C MET A 216 -0.38 -0.04 7.87
N ASP A 217 -1.49 -0.62 8.30
CA ASP A 217 -2.86 -0.26 7.88
C ASP A 217 -3.37 1.04 8.51
N ASP A 218 -2.77 1.47 9.63
CA ASP A 218 -3.28 2.60 10.42
C ASP A 218 -2.15 3.44 11.05
N ILE A 219 -1.05 3.63 10.32
CA ILE A 219 0.11 4.42 10.77
C ILE A 219 -0.34 5.83 11.21
N LYS A 220 -1.29 6.41 10.46
CA LYS A 220 -1.81 7.75 10.69
C LYS A 220 -2.46 7.92 12.06
N ALA A 221 -3.35 7.01 12.47
CA ALA A 221 -3.92 7.08 13.81
C ALA A 221 -2.91 6.65 14.87
N THR A 222 -2.09 5.64 14.59
CA THR A 222 -1.03 5.14 15.48
C THR A 222 -0.07 6.24 15.92
N TYR A 223 0.20 7.22 15.03
CA TYR A 223 1.15 8.32 15.26
C TYR A 223 0.48 9.64 15.69
N ALA A 224 -0.83 9.67 15.92
CA ALA A 224 -1.53 10.92 16.25
C ALA A 224 -0.91 11.65 17.47
N GLU A 225 -0.70 10.95 18.58
CA GLU A 225 -0.08 11.53 19.77
C GLU A 225 1.39 11.93 19.54
N LEU A 226 2.12 11.15 18.75
CA LEU A 226 3.51 11.42 18.44
C LEU A 226 3.64 12.66 17.54
N SER A 227 2.70 12.86 16.62
CA SER A 227 2.58 14.07 15.79
C SER A 227 2.36 15.30 16.66
N VAL A 228 1.41 15.25 17.61
CA VAL A 228 1.16 16.33 18.58
C VAL A 228 2.40 16.65 19.42
N LEU A 229 3.09 15.62 19.91
CA LEU A 229 4.33 15.82 20.67
C LEU A 229 5.36 16.60 19.85
N HIS A 230 5.59 16.19 18.60
CA HIS A 230 6.61 16.83 17.76
C HIS A 230 6.21 18.24 17.32
N SER A 231 4.93 18.49 17.04
CA SER A 231 4.45 19.80 16.58
C SER A 231 4.29 20.80 17.72
N GLU A 232 3.57 20.44 18.78
CA GLU A 232 3.09 21.37 19.80
C GLU A 232 4.04 21.52 20.99
N LYS A 233 4.94 20.55 21.21
CA LYS A 233 5.90 20.60 22.34
C LYS A 233 7.34 20.70 21.87
N LEU A 234 7.75 19.87 20.91
CA LEU A 234 9.13 19.86 20.44
C LEU A 234 9.39 20.89 19.33
N HIS A 235 8.33 21.38 18.68
CA HIS A 235 8.37 22.36 17.60
C HIS A 235 9.40 22.02 16.52
N VAL A 236 9.50 20.73 16.17
CA VAL A 236 10.38 20.25 15.09
C VAL A 236 9.82 20.79 13.77
N ASP A 237 10.64 21.35 12.89
CA ASP A 237 10.15 21.73 11.58
C ASP A 237 9.92 20.45 10.75
N PRO A 238 8.72 20.27 10.15
CA PRO A 238 8.31 19.02 9.54
C PRO A 238 9.19 18.58 8.37
N ASP A 239 9.94 19.48 7.74
CA ASP A 239 10.88 19.11 6.69
C ASP A 239 12.04 18.25 7.21
N ASN A 240 12.40 18.37 8.50
CA ASN A 240 13.48 17.58 9.09
C ASN A 240 13.12 16.09 9.25
N PHE A 241 11.83 15.72 9.25
CA PHE A 241 11.45 14.30 9.21
C PHE A 241 11.88 13.64 7.90
N ARG A 242 11.79 14.36 6.78
CA ARG A 242 12.25 13.88 5.47
C ARG A 242 13.76 13.67 5.47
N LEU A 243 14.50 14.62 6.03
CA LEU A 243 15.97 14.53 6.12
C LEU A 243 16.44 13.31 6.91
N LEU A 244 15.78 13.01 8.04
CA LEU A 244 16.10 11.82 8.82
C LEU A 244 15.70 10.53 8.10
N ALA A 245 14.55 10.51 7.42
CA ALA A 245 14.12 9.38 6.58
C ALA A 245 15.12 9.08 5.44
N ASP A 246 15.63 10.12 4.78
CA ASP A 246 16.66 9.98 3.74
C ASP A 246 17.97 9.44 4.31
N CYS A 247 18.41 9.95 5.46
CA CYS A 247 19.59 9.44 6.15
C CYS A 247 19.45 7.98 6.55
N LEU A 248 18.28 7.58 7.06
CA LEU A 248 17.98 6.19 7.39
C LEU A 248 18.01 5.30 6.15
N THR A 249 17.43 5.75 5.03
CA THR A 249 17.48 5.04 3.74
C THR A 249 18.93 4.78 3.31
N ILE A 250 19.80 5.79 3.40
CA ILE A 250 21.22 5.65 3.04
C ILE A 250 21.94 4.66 3.96
N VAL A 251 21.66 4.68 5.27
CA VAL A 251 22.28 3.75 6.22
C VAL A 251 21.82 2.32 5.97
N VAL A 252 20.52 2.08 5.79
CA VAL A 252 19.99 0.76 5.46
C VAL A 252 20.58 0.25 4.15
N ALA A 253 20.67 1.08 3.11
CA ALA A 253 21.34 0.74 1.86
C ALA A 253 22.81 0.34 2.07
N ALA A 254 23.54 1.08 2.91
CA ALA A 254 24.94 0.77 3.21
C ALA A 254 25.12 -0.55 3.98
N ARG A 255 24.13 -0.98 4.76
CA ARG A 255 24.17 -2.26 5.49
C ARG A 255 23.72 -3.46 4.67
N MET A 256 22.75 -3.26 3.78
CA MET A 256 22.22 -4.30 2.92
C MET A 256 23.06 -4.51 1.64
N GLY A 257 23.79 -3.50 1.19
CA GLY A 257 24.63 -3.60 -0.02
C GLY A 257 23.79 -3.94 -1.26
N ALA A 258 24.21 -4.96 -2.00
CA ALA A 258 23.54 -5.39 -3.24
C ALA A 258 22.10 -5.90 -3.01
N ASP A 259 21.75 -6.29 -1.78
CA ASP A 259 20.40 -6.76 -1.44
C ASP A 259 19.39 -5.59 -1.34
N PHE A 260 19.86 -4.34 -1.27
CA PHE A 260 19.01 -3.14 -1.34
C PHE A 260 18.70 -2.78 -2.79
N THR A 261 17.98 -3.67 -3.47
CA THR A 261 17.57 -3.47 -4.87
C THR A 261 16.63 -2.26 -5.04
N ALA A 262 16.40 -1.84 -6.28
CA ALA A 262 15.49 -0.71 -6.56
C ALA A 262 14.06 -0.94 -6.03
N ASP A 263 13.55 -2.18 -6.10
CA ASP A 263 12.24 -2.53 -5.56
C ASP A 263 12.21 -2.47 -4.03
N VAL A 264 13.28 -2.94 -3.38
CA VAL A 264 13.44 -2.88 -1.91
C VAL A 264 13.53 -1.43 -1.44
N GLN A 265 14.32 -0.59 -2.13
CA GLN A 265 14.38 0.84 -1.88
C GLN A 265 13.00 1.49 -2.05
N GLY A 266 12.29 1.15 -3.13
CA GLY A 266 10.96 1.66 -3.43
C GLY A 266 9.96 1.36 -2.30
N ALA A 267 9.95 0.13 -1.80
CA ALA A 267 9.14 -0.27 -0.64
C ALA A 267 9.52 0.55 0.62
N PHE A 268 10.82 0.61 0.94
CA PHE A 268 11.33 1.30 2.13
C PHE A 268 11.01 2.80 2.15
N GLN A 269 11.25 3.50 1.03
CA GLN A 269 10.98 4.93 0.94
C GLN A 269 9.48 5.24 0.97
N LYS A 270 8.62 4.40 0.41
CA LYS A 270 7.15 4.57 0.53
C LYS A 270 6.69 4.43 1.98
N PHE A 271 7.18 3.41 2.70
CA PHE A 271 6.91 3.25 4.13
C PHE A 271 7.32 4.49 4.93
N LEU A 272 8.54 4.99 4.71
CA LEU A 272 9.02 6.19 5.38
C LEU A 272 8.22 7.44 4.98
N ALA A 273 7.79 7.56 3.72
CA ALA A 273 6.94 8.68 3.29
C ALA A 273 5.59 8.70 4.03
N VAL A 274 4.97 7.54 4.26
CA VAL A 274 3.74 7.43 5.06
C VAL A 274 3.99 7.81 6.51
N VAL A 275 5.11 7.36 7.09
CA VAL A 275 5.54 7.75 8.45
C VAL A 275 5.71 9.27 8.55
N VAL A 276 6.46 9.88 7.65
CA VAL A 276 6.71 11.32 7.61
C VAL A 276 5.41 12.09 7.46
N SER A 277 4.54 11.68 6.54
CA SER A 277 3.22 12.30 6.36
C SER A 277 2.35 12.18 7.60
N SER A 278 2.46 11.08 8.35
CA SER A 278 1.68 10.85 9.57
C SER A 278 2.18 11.72 10.73
N LEU A 279 3.51 11.87 10.87
CA LEU A 279 4.12 12.77 11.87
C LEU A 279 3.88 14.25 11.57
N GLY A 280 3.84 14.63 10.29
CA GLY A 280 3.58 16.00 9.85
C GLY A 280 2.10 16.42 9.93
N ARG A 281 1.19 15.52 10.29
CA ARG A 281 -0.26 15.77 10.22
C ARG A 281 -0.73 16.96 11.06
N GLN A 282 -0.25 17.09 12.29
CA GLN A 282 -0.72 18.13 13.23
C GLN A 282 -0.13 19.53 12.94
N TYR A 283 0.74 19.67 11.93
CA TYR A 283 1.32 20.97 11.55
C TYR A 283 0.39 21.81 10.67
N HIS A 284 -0.68 21.21 10.14
CA HIS A 284 -1.63 21.81 9.18
C HIS A 284 -3.06 21.38 9.53
#